data_AF-A0A363T0I4-F1
#
_entry.id   AF-A0A363T0I4-F1
#
_cell.length_a   1.000
_cell.length_b   1.000
_cell.length_c   1.000
_cell.angle_alpha   90.00
_cell.angle_beta   90.00
_cell.angle_gamma   90.00
#
_symmetry.space_group_name_H-M   'P 1'
#
loop_
_entity.id
_entity.type
_entity.pdbx_description
1 polymer ?
#
loop_
_entity_poly.entity_id
_entity_poly.type
_entity_poly.pdbx_seq_one_letter_code
_entity_poly.pdbx_strand_id
1 'polypeptide(L)'
;MSKAVNKVTCFITRPGNNGTQLLLFNHPHVGVQIPAGTVNPGEDIQAAACREAAEESGLDSLVLVRLLGEADDPPPPGVRLTSHSTTVYSRPDIASMDWAHFRAGLPVEVLRQAEGFTQVRYVEHDSFQNPCYVTYNITGWVPDEALTDQRIRHFFLFSAPDPTPESWSVTVDNAVFDLFWANFDGLPDIIPPQATWLKWILKTTS
;
A
#
# COMPACT_ATOMS: atom_id res chain seq x y z
N MET A 1 3.40 2.77 23.53
CA MET A 1 2.50 3.23 22.46
C MET A 1 2.89 2.50 21.19
N SER A 2 1.92 1.96 20.45
CA SER A 2 2.16 1.28 19.18
C SER A 2 2.68 2.26 18.12
N LYS A 3 3.66 1.84 17.32
CA LYS A 3 4.24 2.69 16.27
C LYS A 3 3.26 2.87 15.11
N ALA A 4 3.23 4.04 14.49
CA ALA A 4 2.46 4.28 13.28
C ALA A 4 2.96 3.40 12.11
N VAL A 5 2.04 2.92 11.29
CA VAL A 5 2.37 2.25 10.02
C VAL A 5 2.59 3.32 8.96
N ASN A 6 3.73 3.29 8.27
CA ASN A 6 4.01 4.23 7.20
C ASN A 6 3.73 3.58 5.84
N LYS A 7 3.10 4.35 4.95
CA LYS A 7 2.87 4.01 3.55
C LYS A 7 3.58 5.03 2.67
N VAL A 8 3.97 4.61 1.48
CA VAL A 8 4.51 5.49 0.44
C VAL A 8 3.62 5.42 -0.79
N THR A 9 3.50 6.53 -1.50
CA THR A 9 2.86 6.63 -2.81
C THR A 9 3.84 7.32 -3.75
N CYS A 10 4.10 6.70 -4.89
CA CYS A 10 5.16 7.09 -5.81
C CYS A 10 4.52 7.58 -7.12
N PHE A 11 4.46 8.90 -7.30
CA PHE A 11 4.10 9.48 -8.58
C PHE A 11 5.32 9.47 -9.49
N ILE A 12 5.34 8.56 -10.46
CA ILE A 12 6.44 8.44 -11.42
C ILE A 12 6.05 9.17 -12.69
N THR A 13 6.84 10.17 -13.09
CA THR A 13 6.54 11.02 -14.24
C THR A 13 7.62 10.98 -15.30
N ARG A 14 7.23 11.29 -16.55
CA ARG A 14 8.16 11.55 -17.65
C ARG A 14 7.64 12.65 -18.58
N PRO A 15 8.49 13.30 -19.37
CA PRO A 15 8.03 14.09 -20.52
C PRO A 15 7.35 13.18 -21.55
N GLY A 16 6.23 13.63 -22.10
CA GLY A 16 5.53 12.98 -23.20
C GLY A 16 5.12 13.97 -24.29
N ASN A 17 4.54 13.46 -25.38
CA ASN A 17 4.22 14.26 -26.57
C ASN A 17 3.27 15.44 -26.29
N ASN A 18 2.39 15.30 -25.29
CA ASN A 18 1.39 16.30 -24.92
C ASN A 18 1.60 16.82 -23.49
N GLY A 19 2.85 16.92 -23.03
CA GLY A 19 3.20 17.36 -21.67
C GLY A 19 3.58 16.21 -20.76
N THR A 20 3.47 16.39 -19.44
CA THR A 20 3.90 15.39 -18.48
C THR A 20 2.96 14.19 -18.46
N GLN A 21 3.54 13.00 -18.43
CA GLN A 21 2.83 11.73 -18.26
C GLN A 21 3.05 11.17 -16.86
N LEU A 22 2.05 10.47 -16.34
CA LEU A 22 2.08 9.72 -15.08
C LEU A 22 2.08 8.22 -15.40
N LEU A 23 2.97 7.47 -14.75
CA LEU A 23 2.97 6.01 -14.81
C LEU A 23 1.83 5.47 -13.96
N LEU A 24 1.02 4.60 -14.55
CA LEU A 24 -0.04 3.88 -13.89
C LEU A 24 0.11 2.39 -14.21
N PHE A 25 -0.48 1.54 -13.36
CA PHE A 25 -0.60 0.12 -13.65
C PHE A 25 -2.05 -0.34 -13.53
N ASN A 26 -2.43 -1.29 -14.35
CA ASN A 26 -3.75 -1.90 -14.37
C ASN A 26 -3.67 -3.33 -13.84
N HIS A 27 -4.41 -3.60 -12.77
CA HIS A 27 -4.60 -4.96 -12.28
C HIS A 27 -5.91 -5.53 -12.84
N PRO A 28 -5.92 -6.69 -13.52
CA PRO A 28 -7.09 -7.24 -14.20
C PRO A 28 -8.38 -7.32 -13.36
N HIS A 29 -8.26 -7.53 -12.05
CA HIS A 29 -9.39 -7.69 -11.14
C HIS A 29 -9.63 -6.50 -10.20
N VAL A 30 -8.76 -5.49 -10.21
CA VAL A 30 -8.83 -4.37 -9.25
C VAL A 30 -8.94 -3.02 -9.97
N GLY A 31 -8.41 -2.87 -11.18
CA GLY A 31 -8.43 -1.64 -11.96
C GLY A 31 -7.12 -0.86 -11.92
N VAL A 32 -7.17 0.41 -12.32
CA VAL A 32 -5.99 1.28 -12.50
C VAL A 32 -5.54 1.90 -11.17
N GLN A 33 -4.23 1.85 -10.93
CA GLN A 33 -3.60 2.26 -9.68
C GLN A 33 -2.33 3.08 -9.91
N ILE A 34 -1.93 3.79 -8.87
CA ILE A 34 -0.67 4.50 -8.70
C ILE A 34 0.24 3.63 -7.83
N PRO A 35 1.53 3.51 -8.18
CA PRO A 35 2.50 2.80 -7.34
C PRO A 35 2.49 3.24 -5.88
N ALA A 36 2.37 2.29 -4.95
CA ALA A 36 2.28 2.55 -3.53
C ALA A 36 2.53 1.30 -2.69
N GLY A 37 3.23 1.47 -1.56
CA GLY A 37 3.55 0.33 -0.71
C GLY A 37 3.76 0.65 0.75
N THR A 38 4.33 -0.30 1.49
CA THR A 38 4.47 -0.24 2.95
C THR A 38 5.93 -0.03 3.32
N VAL A 39 6.19 0.94 4.19
CA VAL A 39 7.52 1.11 4.77
C VAL A 39 7.76 -0.03 5.75
N ASN A 40 8.82 -0.81 5.52
CA ASN A 40 9.17 -1.92 6.40
C ASN A 40 9.63 -1.41 7.78
N PRO A 41 9.49 -2.21 8.84
CA PRO A 41 9.99 -1.84 10.16
C PRO A 41 11.49 -1.47 10.15
N GLY A 42 11.80 -0.22 10.47
CA GLY A 42 13.17 0.29 10.51
C GLY A 42 13.72 0.77 9.16
N GLU A 43 12.96 0.63 8.08
CA GLU A 43 13.31 1.16 6.76
C GLU A 43 13.15 2.69 6.74
N ASP A 44 14.10 3.36 6.08
CA ASP A 44 13.98 4.79 5.80
C ASP A 44 12.82 5.03 4.81
N ILE A 45 12.07 6.11 5.00
CA ILE A 45 10.84 6.38 4.22
C ILE A 45 11.18 6.65 2.75
N GLN A 46 12.27 7.35 2.45
CA GLN A 46 12.71 7.58 1.07
C GLN A 46 13.23 6.29 0.44
N ALA A 47 13.98 5.49 1.21
CA ALA A 47 14.44 4.17 0.75
C ALA A 47 13.25 3.26 0.39
N ALA A 48 12.21 3.23 1.23
CA ALA A 48 10.97 2.50 0.94
C ALA A 48 10.28 3.02 -0.33
N ALA A 49 10.19 4.34 -0.50
CA ALA A 49 9.62 4.92 -1.72
C ALA A 49 10.40 4.50 -2.98
N CYS A 50 11.73 4.50 -2.93
CA CYS A 50 12.56 4.05 -4.04
C CYS A 50 12.38 2.56 -4.33
N ARG A 51 12.34 1.71 -3.29
CA ARG A 51 12.11 0.27 -3.42
C ARG A 51 10.76 -0.02 -4.05
N GLU A 52 9.67 0.49 -3.48
CA GLU A 52 8.30 0.27 -3.97
C GLU A 52 8.13 0.81 -5.40
N ALA A 53 8.70 1.98 -5.69
CA ALA A 53 8.67 2.53 -7.04
C ALA A 53 9.39 1.60 -8.04
N ALA A 54 10.55 1.05 -7.69
CA ALA A 54 11.29 0.13 -8.55
C ALA A 54 10.57 -1.23 -8.70
N GLU A 55 10.09 -1.81 -7.60
CA GLU A 55 9.39 -3.10 -7.58
C GLU A 55 8.12 -3.07 -8.43
N GLU A 56 7.26 -2.07 -8.24
CA GLU A 56 5.98 -1.99 -8.95
C GLU A 56 6.10 -1.45 -10.38
N SER A 57 7.12 -0.63 -10.66
CA SER A 57 7.35 -0.12 -12.03
C SER A 57 8.24 -1.02 -12.88
N GLY A 58 9.10 -1.85 -12.29
CA GLY A 58 10.15 -2.55 -13.01
C GLY A 58 11.21 -1.63 -13.64
N LEU A 59 11.33 -0.37 -13.17
CA LEU A 59 12.33 0.59 -13.65
C LEU A 59 13.47 0.75 -12.62
N ASP A 60 14.69 0.43 -13.03
CA ASP A 60 15.86 0.43 -12.13
C ASP A 60 16.51 1.81 -11.92
N SER A 61 16.17 2.81 -12.74
CA SER A 61 16.85 4.12 -12.77
C SER A 61 15.90 5.30 -12.53
N LEU A 62 14.94 5.13 -11.62
CA LEU A 62 14.07 6.21 -11.18
C LEU A 62 14.85 7.24 -10.36
N VAL A 63 14.62 8.51 -10.65
CA VAL A 63 15.19 9.62 -9.88
C VAL A 63 14.15 10.12 -8.89
N LEU A 64 14.42 9.98 -7.59
CA LEU A 64 13.62 10.62 -6.55
C LEU A 64 13.80 12.15 -6.65
N VAL A 65 12.74 12.86 -7.00
CA VAL A 65 12.77 14.32 -7.17
C VAL A 65 12.58 15.03 -5.84
N ARG A 66 11.49 14.70 -5.12
CA ARG A 66 11.16 15.28 -3.81
C ARG A 66 10.00 14.57 -3.12
N LEU A 67 9.86 14.79 -1.81
CA LEU A 67 8.62 14.60 -1.05
C LEU A 67 7.62 15.71 -1.42
N LEU A 68 6.40 15.33 -1.78
CA LEU A 68 5.27 16.24 -2.04
C LEU A 68 4.50 16.58 -0.75
N GLY A 69 4.49 15.66 0.22
CA GLY A 69 3.94 15.85 1.54
C GLY A 69 3.47 14.55 2.18
N GLU A 70 2.79 14.67 3.31
CA GLU A 70 2.26 13.55 4.08
C GLU A 70 0.78 13.77 4.45
N ALA A 71 0.06 12.68 4.65
CA ALA A 71 -1.33 12.72 5.15
C ALA A 71 -1.58 11.59 6.15
N ASP A 72 -2.43 11.89 7.13
CA ASP A 72 -3.12 10.84 7.87
C ASP A 72 -4.02 10.06 6.90
N ASP A 73 -3.92 8.74 6.97
CA ASP A 73 -4.70 7.79 6.17
C ASP A 73 -5.22 6.70 7.11
N PRO A 74 -6.09 7.02 8.09
CA PRO A 74 -6.48 6.06 9.11
C PRO A 74 -7.22 4.85 8.49
N PRO A 75 -7.12 3.65 9.09
CA PRO A 75 -7.94 2.52 8.69
C PRO A 75 -9.44 2.82 8.94
N PRO A 76 -10.36 2.11 8.27
CA PRO A 76 -11.79 2.24 8.53
C PRO A 76 -12.16 1.98 10.00
N PRO A 77 -13.29 2.52 10.49
CA PRO A 77 -13.77 2.22 11.83
C PRO A 77 -13.88 0.71 12.08
N GLY A 78 -13.44 0.25 13.26
CA GLY A 78 -13.43 -1.17 13.62
C GLY A 78 -12.25 -1.96 13.05
N VAL A 79 -11.39 -1.34 12.24
CA VAL A 79 -10.15 -1.94 11.72
C VAL A 79 -8.94 -1.31 12.40
N ARG A 80 -7.97 -2.14 12.78
CA ARG A 80 -6.63 -1.70 13.18
C ARG A 80 -5.59 -2.33 12.28
N LEU A 81 -4.37 -1.81 12.33
CA LEU A 81 -3.23 -2.31 11.58
C LEU A 81 -2.27 -3.01 12.53
N THR A 82 -1.67 -4.10 12.09
CA THR A 82 -0.49 -4.65 12.77
C THR A 82 0.67 -3.66 12.61
N SER A 83 1.21 -3.13 13.71
CA SER A 83 2.32 -2.17 13.69
C SER A 83 3.68 -2.82 13.40
N HIS A 84 3.77 -4.13 13.63
CA HIS A 84 4.92 -4.98 13.34
C HIS A 84 4.43 -6.41 13.10
N SER A 85 5.33 -7.31 12.69
CA SER A 85 5.00 -8.74 12.58
C SER A 85 4.59 -9.28 13.95
N THR A 86 3.49 -10.02 14.03
CA THR A 86 2.96 -10.50 15.32
C THR A 86 2.39 -11.92 15.21
N THR A 87 2.58 -12.68 16.27
CA THR A 87 2.03 -14.04 16.41
C THR A 87 0.55 -13.97 16.76
N VAL A 88 -0.24 -14.88 16.17
CA VAL A 88 -1.68 -14.99 16.40
C VAL A 88 -1.95 -16.19 17.31
N TYR A 89 -2.42 -15.89 18.50
CA TYR A 89 -2.68 -16.84 19.58
C TYR A 89 -4.13 -17.33 19.57
N SER A 90 -4.35 -18.57 19.99
CA SER A 90 -5.70 -19.15 20.14
C SER A 90 -6.49 -18.57 21.32
N ARG A 91 -5.81 -18.00 22.32
CA ARG A 91 -6.35 -17.35 23.52
C ARG A 91 -5.57 -16.05 23.82
N PRO A 92 -6.07 -15.15 24.68
CA PRO A 92 -5.32 -13.95 25.12
C PRO A 92 -4.17 -14.32 26.07
N ASP A 93 -3.29 -15.21 25.63
CA ASP A 93 -2.21 -15.79 26.43
C ASP A 93 -1.09 -16.25 25.48
N ILE A 94 0.13 -15.74 25.72
CA ILE A 94 1.32 -16.08 24.91
C ILE A 94 1.73 -17.56 25.05
N ALA A 95 1.30 -18.26 26.09
CA ALA A 95 1.55 -19.69 26.27
C ALA A 95 0.50 -20.57 25.56
N SER A 96 -0.53 -19.95 24.96
CA SER A 96 -1.54 -20.68 24.20
C SER A 96 -1.01 -21.10 22.82
N MET A 97 -1.74 -22.01 22.16
CA MET A 97 -1.37 -22.47 20.83
C MET A 97 -1.32 -21.30 19.86
N ASP A 98 -0.19 -21.17 19.17
CA ASP A 98 0.04 -20.29 18.04
C ASP A 98 0.32 -21.12 16.78
N TRP A 99 -0.20 -20.67 15.64
CA TRP A 99 0.03 -21.34 14.36
C TRP A 99 0.09 -20.38 13.17
N ALA A 100 -0.33 -19.12 13.37
CA ALA A 100 -0.37 -18.09 12.35
C ALA A 100 0.43 -16.86 12.80
N HIS A 101 0.97 -16.14 11.82
CA HIS A 101 1.69 -14.89 12.02
C HIS A 101 1.14 -13.85 11.05
N PHE A 102 0.89 -12.65 11.54
CA PHE A 102 0.50 -11.53 10.70
C PHE A 102 1.72 -10.66 10.42
N ARG A 103 1.94 -10.31 9.15
CA ARG A 103 2.95 -9.33 8.73
C ARG A 103 2.61 -7.93 9.25
N ALA A 104 3.59 -7.03 9.26
CA ALA A 104 3.36 -5.61 9.56
C ALA A 104 2.47 -4.94 8.49
N GLY A 105 1.70 -3.94 8.92
CA GLY A 105 0.81 -3.15 8.09
C GLY A 105 -0.46 -3.87 7.62
N LEU A 106 -0.75 -5.06 8.15
CA LEU A 106 -1.92 -5.85 7.79
C LEU A 106 -3.18 -5.27 8.47
N PRO A 107 -4.22 -4.92 7.70
CA PRO A 107 -5.49 -4.52 8.28
C PRO A 107 -6.22 -5.73 8.87
N VAL A 108 -6.68 -5.59 10.11
CA VAL A 108 -7.43 -6.62 10.82
C VAL A 108 -8.65 -6.00 11.50
N GLU A 109 -9.78 -6.70 11.43
CA GLU A 109 -11.00 -6.31 12.12
C GLU A 109 -10.86 -6.59 13.62
N VAL A 110 -11.23 -5.63 14.45
CA VAL A 110 -11.24 -5.77 15.91
C VAL A 110 -12.56 -6.37 16.35
N LEU A 111 -12.52 -7.50 17.05
CA LEU A 111 -13.72 -8.18 17.54
C LEU A 111 -13.99 -7.91 19.03
N ARG A 112 -12.97 -8.05 19.88
CA ARG A 112 -13.05 -7.83 21.34
C ARG A 112 -11.66 -7.73 21.97
N GLN A 113 -11.60 -7.30 23.23
CA GLN A 113 -10.36 -7.18 23.99
C GLN A 113 -10.45 -7.95 25.31
N ALA A 114 -9.33 -8.53 25.75
CA ALA A 114 -9.19 -9.21 27.03
C ALA A 114 -7.70 -9.32 27.41
N GLU A 115 -7.37 -9.08 28.68
CA GLU A 115 -6.07 -9.41 29.27
C GLU A 115 -4.83 -8.84 28.54
N GLY A 116 -4.93 -7.66 27.93
CA GLY A 116 -3.83 -7.05 27.16
C GLY A 116 -3.71 -7.57 25.73
N PHE A 117 -4.71 -8.30 25.25
CA PHE A 117 -4.84 -8.77 23.89
C PHE A 117 -6.13 -8.28 23.25
N THR A 118 -6.09 -8.19 21.93
CA THR A 118 -7.24 -7.94 21.08
C THR A 118 -7.49 -9.19 20.22
N GLN A 119 -8.71 -9.71 20.26
CA GLN A 119 -9.15 -10.70 19.29
C GLN A 119 -9.45 -9.99 17.97
N VAL A 120 -8.82 -10.45 16.91
CA VAL A 120 -8.90 -9.88 15.58
C VAL A 120 -9.31 -10.92 14.55
N ARG A 121 -9.81 -10.42 13.41
CA ARG A 121 -10.12 -11.23 12.24
C ARG A 121 -9.45 -10.65 10.99
N TYR A 122 -8.72 -11.49 10.28
CA TYR A 122 -8.23 -11.25 8.93
C TYR A 122 -9.07 -12.05 7.94
N VAL A 123 -9.59 -11.38 6.90
CA VAL A 123 -10.32 -12.02 5.81
C VAL A 123 -9.69 -11.58 4.49
N GLU A 124 -9.34 -12.54 3.67
CA GLU A 124 -8.89 -12.32 2.30
C GLU A 124 -9.91 -12.92 1.35
N HIS A 125 -10.22 -12.18 0.28
CA HIS A 125 -11.14 -12.59 -0.76
C HIS A 125 -10.40 -12.86 -2.06
N ASP A 126 -11.03 -13.59 -2.97
CA ASP A 126 -10.49 -13.88 -4.30
C ASP A 126 -10.34 -12.62 -5.17
N SER A 127 -11.17 -11.60 -4.95
CA SER A 127 -11.05 -10.30 -5.61
C SER A 127 -11.54 -9.14 -4.74
N PHE A 128 -11.07 -7.92 -5.05
CA PHE A 128 -11.47 -6.71 -4.33
C PHE A 128 -12.81 -6.15 -4.80
N GLN A 129 -13.06 -6.14 -6.12
CA GLN A 129 -14.25 -5.49 -6.68
C GLN A 129 -15.51 -6.35 -6.56
N ASN A 130 -15.40 -7.64 -6.86
CA ASN A 130 -16.54 -8.57 -6.93
C ASN A 130 -16.16 -9.90 -6.25
N PRO A 131 -15.99 -9.91 -4.92
CA PRO A 131 -15.58 -11.10 -4.20
C PRO A 131 -16.62 -12.22 -4.37
N CYS A 132 -16.19 -13.37 -4.86
CA CYS A 132 -17.03 -14.56 -5.01
C CYS A 132 -16.89 -15.50 -3.81
N TYR A 133 -15.69 -15.55 -3.19
CA TYR A 133 -15.42 -16.40 -2.04
C TYR A 133 -14.30 -15.83 -1.15
N VAL A 134 -14.13 -16.46 0.02
CA VAL A 134 -13.06 -16.15 0.97
C VAL A 134 -11.90 -17.11 0.71
N THR A 135 -10.72 -16.58 0.41
CA THR A 135 -9.49 -17.36 0.22
C THR A 135 -8.84 -17.70 1.56
N TYR A 136 -8.82 -16.74 2.50
CA TYR A 136 -8.30 -16.94 3.85
C TYR A 136 -9.19 -16.29 4.90
N ASN A 137 -9.36 -16.96 6.04
CA ASN A 137 -9.99 -16.39 7.24
C ASN A 137 -9.22 -16.85 8.48
N ILE A 138 -8.62 -15.89 9.20
CA ILE A 138 -7.88 -16.16 10.43
C ILE A 138 -8.49 -15.32 11.54
N THR A 139 -8.99 -15.97 12.57
CA THR A 139 -9.48 -15.33 13.79
C THR A 139 -8.64 -15.80 14.98
N GLY A 140 -8.11 -14.86 15.75
CA GLY A 140 -7.25 -15.16 16.90
C GLY A 140 -6.91 -13.91 17.70
N TRP A 141 -5.99 -14.04 18.66
CA TRP A 141 -5.62 -12.98 19.59
C TRP A 141 -4.22 -12.48 19.30
N VAL A 142 -4.04 -11.17 19.31
CA VAL A 142 -2.74 -10.51 19.19
C VAL A 142 -2.54 -9.55 20.38
N PRO A 143 -1.30 -9.32 20.85
CA PRO A 143 -1.04 -8.34 21.90
C PRO A 143 -1.54 -6.95 21.50
N ASP A 144 -2.11 -6.19 22.44
CA ASP A 144 -2.66 -4.86 22.17
C ASP A 144 -1.61 -3.90 21.58
N GLU A 145 -0.36 -4.04 22.03
CA GLU A 145 0.79 -3.28 21.56
C GLU A 145 1.19 -3.59 20.11
N ALA A 146 0.75 -4.73 19.58
CA ALA A 146 0.96 -5.10 18.18
C ALA A 146 0.04 -4.33 17.24
N LEU A 147 -1.03 -3.70 17.74
CA LEU A 147 -2.01 -3.00 16.91
C LEU A 147 -1.87 -1.49 16.99
N THR A 148 -2.16 -0.81 15.89
CA THR A 148 -2.22 0.66 15.80
C THR A 148 -3.41 1.10 14.94
N ASP A 149 -3.95 2.28 15.23
CA ASP A 149 -4.90 3.01 14.39
C ASP A 149 -4.22 4.12 13.56
N GLN A 150 -2.93 4.37 13.81
CA GLN A 150 -2.17 5.40 13.12
C GLN A 150 -1.52 4.85 11.86
N ARG A 151 -1.91 5.44 10.72
CA ARG A 151 -1.25 5.24 9.43
C ARG A 151 -0.99 6.58 8.77
N ILE A 152 0.26 6.79 8.37
CA ILE A 152 0.72 7.99 7.69
C ILE A 152 1.13 7.59 6.28
N ARG A 153 0.69 8.36 5.28
CA ARG A 153 1.06 8.17 3.87
C ARG A 153 1.94 9.31 3.39
N HIS A 154 3.09 8.95 2.85
CA HIS A 154 4.09 9.86 2.28
C HIS A 154 3.99 9.85 0.76
N PHE A 155 3.89 11.02 0.14
CA PHE A 155 3.73 11.17 -1.30
C PHE A 155 5.03 11.66 -1.91
N PHE A 156 5.58 10.90 -2.85
CA PHE A 156 6.85 11.21 -3.50
C PHE A 156 6.67 11.42 -4.99
N LEU A 157 7.46 12.34 -5.54
CA LEU A 157 7.61 12.55 -6.98
C LEU A 157 8.90 11.90 -7.45
N PHE A 158 8.78 11.09 -8.50
CA PHE A 158 9.88 10.49 -9.22
C PHE A 158 9.88 10.94 -10.68
N SER A 159 11.07 11.00 -11.27
CA SER A 159 11.26 11.10 -12.72
C SER A 159 11.75 9.76 -13.24
N ALA A 160 11.10 9.24 -14.27
CA ALA A 160 11.58 8.06 -14.98
C ALA A 160 12.75 8.41 -15.92
N PRO A 161 13.61 7.42 -16.22
CA PRO A 161 14.65 7.57 -17.23
C PRO A 161 14.03 7.70 -18.63
N ASP A 162 14.79 8.27 -19.57
CA ASP A 162 14.48 8.35 -20.99
C ASP A 162 15.56 7.57 -21.77
N PRO A 163 15.21 6.59 -22.63
CA PRO A 163 13.86 6.16 -23.01
C PRO A 163 13.24 5.09 -22.10
N THR A 164 11.90 5.09 -22.03
CA THR A 164 11.07 4.03 -21.45
C THR A 164 10.03 3.56 -22.48
N PRO A 165 9.62 2.28 -22.46
CA PRO A 165 8.52 1.80 -23.30
C PRO A 165 7.22 2.56 -23.03
N GLU A 166 6.31 2.61 -24.00
CA GLU A 166 4.96 3.18 -23.82
C GLU A 166 4.10 2.36 -22.84
N SER A 167 4.34 1.04 -22.80
CA SER A 167 3.70 0.10 -21.89
C SER A 167 4.55 -1.16 -21.74
N TRP A 168 4.47 -1.82 -20.59
CA TRP A 168 5.12 -3.11 -20.31
C TRP A 168 4.41 -3.81 -19.16
N SER A 169 4.75 -5.07 -18.89
CA SER A 169 4.19 -5.82 -17.77
C SER A 169 5.27 -6.18 -16.76
N VAL A 170 4.93 -6.16 -15.48
CA VAL A 170 5.81 -6.58 -14.37
C VAL A 170 5.06 -7.59 -13.51
N THR A 171 5.79 -8.58 -13.00
CA THR A 171 5.25 -9.55 -12.05
C THR A 171 5.69 -9.17 -10.64
N VAL A 172 4.73 -8.80 -9.78
CA VAL A 172 4.96 -8.51 -8.36
C VAL A 172 3.98 -9.35 -7.54
N ASP A 173 4.44 -9.97 -6.45
CA ASP A 173 3.60 -10.79 -5.56
C ASP A 173 2.76 -11.87 -6.27
N ASN A 174 3.31 -12.49 -7.32
CA ASN A 174 2.66 -13.48 -8.20
C ASN A 174 1.47 -12.95 -9.02
N ALA A 175 1.27 -11.64 -9.08
CA ALA A 175 0.34 -10.98 -9.98
C ALA A 175 1.09 -10.29 -11.12
N VAL A 176 0.51 -10.33 -12.32
CA VAL A 176 1.01 -9.59 -13.48
C VAL A 176 0.26 -8.27 -13.56
N PHE A 177 1.01 -7.18 -13.63
CA PHE A 177 0.49 -5.82 -13.75
C PHE A 177 0.88 -5.25 -15.10
N ASP A 178 -0.08 -4.64 -15.80
CA ASP A 178 0.18 -3.94 -17.06
C ASP A 178 0.39 -2.45 -16.78
N LEU A 179 1.58 -1.97 -17.05
CA LEU A 179 1.99 -0.58 -16.88
C LEU A 179 1.84 0.21 -18.17
N PHE A 180 1.44 1.47 -18.03
CA PHE A 180 1.30 2.38 -19.15
C PHE A 180 1.42 3.84 -18.70
N TRP A 181 1.82 4.69 -19.64
CA TRP A 181 1.90 6.12 -19.42
C TRP A 181 0.57 6.81 -19.79
N ALA A 182 0.06 7.64 -18.88
CA ALA A 182 -1.14 8.43 -19.11
C ALA A 182 -0.84 9.93 -19.01
N ASN A 183 -1.38 10.73 -19.93
CA ASN A 183 -1.29 12.19 -19.85
C ASN A 183 -2.17 12.71 -18.69
N PHE A 184 -1.73 13.75 -17.98
CA PHE A 184 -2.51 14.33 -16.88
C PHE A 184 -3.90 14.83 -17.33
N ASP A 185 -4.01 15.36 -18.55
CA ASP A 185 -5.27 15.87 -19.10
C ASP A 185 -6.25 14.76 -19.55
N GLY A 186 -5.84 13.50 -19.45
CA GLY A 186 -6.62 12.34 -19.91
C GLY A 186 -6.35 11.09 -19.08
N LEU A 187 -6.24 11.24 -17.75
CA LEU A 187 -6.07 10.10 -16.85
C LEU A 187 -7.31 9.17 -16.90
N PRO A 188 -7.13 7.84 -16.92
CA PRO A 188 -8.22 6.90 -16.78
C PRO A 188 -8.83 6.93 -15.37
N ASP A 189 -9.92 6.18 -15.16
CA ASP A 189 -10.52 6.02 -13.84
C ASP A 189 -9.59 5.24 -12.90
N ILE A 190 -8.89 5.98 -12.03
CA ILE A 190 -8.06 5.43 -10.96
C ILE A 190 -8.96 5.01 -9.79
N ILE A 191 -8.68 3.86 -9.18
CA ILE A 191 -9.53 3.32 -8.11
C ILE A 191 -9.60 4.26 -6.89
N PRO A 192 -10.73 4.31 -6.17
CA PRO A 192 -10.79 4.89 -4.84
C PRO A 192 -9.96 4.08 -3.81
N PRO A 193 -9.31 4.73 -2.84
CA PRO A 193 -9.21 6.18 -2.63
C PRO A 193 -8.08 6.84 -3.44
N GLN A 194 -7.34 6.10 -4.26
CA GLN A 194 -6.10 6.57 -4.91
C GLN A 194 -6.31 7.76 -5.84
N ALA A 195 -7.46 7.85 -6.52
CA ALA A 195 -7.80 9.04 -7.32
C ALA A 195 -7.67 10.35 -6.54
N THR A 196 -7.98 10.34 -5.23
CA THR A 196 -7.87 11.53 -4.38
C THR A 196 -6.43 11.96 -4.11
N TRP A 197 -5.45 11.08 -4.34
CA TRP A 197 -4.02 11.35 -4.13
C TRP A 197 -3.46 12.31 -5.18
N LEU A 198 -4.06 12.38 -6.37
CA LEU A 198 -3.64 13.27 -7.46
C LEU A 198 -3.54 14.75 -7.04
N LYS A 199 -4.28 15.17 -6.00
CA LYS A 199 -4.17 16.52 -5.42
C LYS A 199 -2.75 16.89 -5.01
N TRP A 200 -1.89 15.92 -4.66
CA TRP A 200 -0.52 16.17 -4.24
C TRP A 200 0.39 16.59 -5.39
N ILE A 201 0.19 16.00 -6.56
CA ILE A 201 1.00 16.32 -7.74
C ILE A 201 0.42 17.51 -8.51
N LEU A 202 -0.90 17.60 -8.66
CA LEU A 202 -1.57 18.68 -9.40
C LEU A 202 -1.45 20.05 -8.73
N LYS A 203 -1.28 20.11 -7.40
CA LYS A 203 -1.04 21.39 -6.68
C LYS A 203 0.31 22.02 -7.00
N THR A 204 1.26 21.26 -7.55
CA THR A 204 2.64 21.73 -7.76
C THR A 204 2.91 22.18 -9.19
N THR A 205 1.92 22.06 -10.08
CA THR A 205 2.01 22.45 -11.50
C THR A 205 1.48 23.86 -11.79
N SER A 206 1.23 24.67 -10.76
CA SER A 206 0.81 26.08 -10.86
C SER A 206 1.96 27.06 -10.68
#